data_AF-A0A6P0IHQ1-F1
#
_entry.id   AF-A0A6P0IHQ1-F1
#
_cell.length_a   1.000
_cell.length_b   1.000
_cell.length_c   1.000
_cell.angle_alpha   90.00
_cell.angle_beta   90.00
_cell.angle_gamma   90.00
#
_symmetry.space_group_name_H-M   'P 1'
#
loop_
_entity.id
_entity.type
_entity.pdbx_description
1 polymer ?
#
loop_
_entity_poly.entity_id
_entity_poly.type
_entity_poly.pdbx_seq_one_letter_code
_entity_poly.pdbx_strand_id
1 'polypeptide(L)' 'SCIVEIVAGIENLSPRTEVENRKLKKKPDTYRLACQVLVNGPVSVKTKPTLKSKSPSAAI' A
#
# COMPACT_ATOMS: atom_id res chain seq x y z
N SER A 1 7.82 0.44 -12.45
CA SER A 1 6.99 -0.25 -11.44
C SER A 1 6.07 0.77 -10.78
N CYS A 2 4.74 0.56 -10.75
CA CYS A 2 3.77 1.44 -10.06
C CYS A 2 3.58 1.08 -8.56
N ILE A 3 4.53 0.38 -7.94
CA ILE A 3 4.47 0.02 -6.52
C ILE A 3 4.87 1.21 -5.66
N VAL A 4 4.01 1.59 -4.72
CA VAL A 4 4.24 2.65 -3.73
C VAL A 4 3.88 2.16 -2.33
N GLU A 5 4.39 2.80 -1.29
CA GLU A 5 4.03 2.55 0.10
C GLU A 5 3.21 3.74 0.62
N ILE A 6 2.06 3.46 1.22
CA ILE A 6 1.19 4.44 1.87
C ILE A 6 1.67 4.57 3.31
N VAL A 7 2.17 5.75 3.66
CA VAL A 7 2.74 6.01 5.00
C VAL A 7 1.74 6.67 5.95
N ALA A 8 0.66 7.25 5.41
CA ALA A 8 -0.49 7.76 6.17
C ALA A 8 -1.73 7.86 5.27
N GLY A 9 -2.92 7.74 5.86
CA GLY A 9 -4.20 7.91 5.14
C GLY A 9 -4.70 6.66 4.43
N ILE A 10 -4.35 5.45 4.87
CA ILE A 10 -4.72 4.22 4.14
C ILE A 10 -6.23 3.98 4.10
N GLU A 11 -6.96 4.43 5.13
CA GLU A 11 -8.42 4.42 5.18
C GLU A 11 -9.08 5.28 4.10
N ASN A 12 -8.35 6.25 3.53
CA ASN A 12 -8.86 7.13 2.46
C ASN A 12 -8.74 6.50 1.07
N LEU A 13 -8.34 5.23 0.97
CA LEU A 13 -8.13 4.55 -0.30
C LEU A 13 -9.28 3.61 -0.65
N SER A 14 -9.49 3.39 -1.95
CA SER A 14 -10.37 2.31 -2.40
C SER A 14 -9.88 0.95 -1.88
N PRO A 15 -10.79 -0.04 -1.73
CA PRO A 15 -10.40 -1.42 -1.44
C PRO A 15 -9.38 -1.95 -2.44
N ARG A 16 -8.57 -2.92 -2.02
CA ARG A 16 -7.61 -3.57 -2.92
C ARG A 16 -8.34 -4.33 -4.02
N THR A 17 -7.88 -4.15 -5.26
CA THR A 17 -8.36 -4.95 -6.39
C THR A 17 -7.76 -6.36 -6.35
N GLU A 18 -8.33 -7.29 -7.12
CA GLU A 18 -7.78 -8.64 -7.24
C GLU A 18 -6.32 -8.63 -7.75
N VAL A 19 -6.01 -7.71 -8.67
CA VAL A 19 -4.65 -7.55 -9.22
C VAL A 19 -3.68 -7.11 -8.12
N GLU A 20 -4.09 -6.19 -7.25
CA GLU A 20 -3.29 -5.79 -6.09
C GLU A 20 -3.06 -6.97 -5.14
N ASN A 21 -4.11 -7.72 -4.80
CA ASN A 21 -4.02 -8.87 -3.91
C ASN A 21 -3.04 -9.94 -4.45
N ARG A 22 -3.07 -10.19 -5.76
CA ARG A 22 -2.14 -11.14 -6.41
C ARG A 22 -0.70 -10.61 -6.46
N LYS A 23 -0.49 -9.37 -6.90
CA LYS A 23 0.86 -8.78 -7.10
C LYS A 23 1.56 -8.41 -5.79
N LEU A 24 0.81 -8.04 -4.76
CA LEU A 24 1.33 -7.57 -3.47
C LEU A 24 1.25 -8.63 -2.38
N LYS A 25 0.89 -9.89 -2.70
CA LYS A 25 0.73 -11.01 -1.74
C LYS A 25 1.88 -11.19 -0.73
N LYS A 26 3.11 -10.84 -1.10
CA LYS A 26 4.32 -10.96 -0.25
C LYS A 26 4.81 -9.61 0.30
N LYS A 27 4.04 -8.53 0.14
CA LYS A 27 4.37 -7.16 0.59
C LYS A 27 3.49 -6.78 1.78
N PRO A 28 3.88 -5.78 2.58
CA PRO A 28 3.01 -5.20 3.60
C PRO A 28 1.70 -4.66 3.01
N ASP A 29 0.66 -4.59 3.84
CA ASP A 29 -0.66 -4.06 3.43
C ASP A 29 -0.64 -2.58 3.05
N THR A 30 0.36 -1.84 3.56
CA THR A 30 0.63 -0.45 3.20
C THR A 30 1.06 -0.29 1.74
N TYR A 31 1.45 -1.34 1.03
CA TYR A 31 1.86 -1.24 -0.37
C TYR A 31 0.62 -1.18 -1.26
N ARG A 32 0.62 -0.28 -2.25
CA ARG A 32 -0.45 -0.19 -3.25
C ARG A 32 0.14 -0.12 -4.65
N LEU A 33 -0.68 -0.46 -5.65
CA LEU A 33 -0.40 -0.15 -7.04
C LEU A 33 -0.97 1.24 -7.35
N ALA A 34 -0.11 2.25 -7.47
CA ALA A 34 -0.50 3.64 -7.76
C ALA A 34 -1.35 3.77 -9.04
N CYS A 35 -1.18 2.83 -9.98
CA CYS A 35 -1.90 2.72 -11.23
C CYS A 35 -3.32 2.12 -11.10
N GLN A 36 -3.77 1.74 -9.90
CA GLN A 36 -5.03 1.02 -9.65
C GLN A 36 -5.85 1.61 -8.49
N VAL A 37 -5.19 2.14 -7.46
CA VAL A 37 -5.86 2.68 -6.26
C VAL A 37 -6.48 4.06 -6.53
N LEU A 38 -7.69 4.28 -6.00
CA LEU A 38 -8.34 5.60 -5.98
C LEU A 38 -8.16 6.25 -4.61
N VAL A 39 -8.01 7.57 -4.60
CA VAL A 39 -7.79 8.39 -3.40
C VAL A 39 -9.05 9.21 -3.12
N ASN A 40 -9.64 9.01 -1.94
CA ASN A 40 -10.89 9.66 -1.50
C ASN A 40 -10.66 10.68 -0.36
N GLY A 41 -9.39 10.98 -0.04
CA GLY A 41 -9.00 11.88 1.04
C GLY A 41 -7.48 12.06 1.12
N PRO A 42 -6.97 12.80 2.11
CA PRO A 42 -5.53 13.05 2.25
C PRO A 42 -4.73 11.77 2.46
N VAL A 43 -3.64 11.62 1.73
CA VAL A 43 -2.69 10.49 1.85
C VAL A 43 -1.25 10.95 1.73
N SER A 44 -0.35 10.25 2.40
CA SER A 44 1.09 10.43 2.23
C SER A 44 1.69 9.19 1.59
N VAL A 45 2.47 9.37 0.53
CA VAL A 45 2.98 8.29 -0.31
C VAL A 45 4.50 8.31 -0.35
N LYS A 46 5.13 7.18 -0.07
CA LYS A 46 6.55 6.95 -0.32
C LYS A 46 6.73 6.25 -1.66
N THR A 47 7.43 6.94 -2.56
CA THR A 47 7.78 6.40 -3.89
C THR A 47 9.03 5.52 -3.79
N LYS A 48 9.13 4.53 -4.68
CA LYS A 48 10.24 3.54 -4.72
C LYS A 48 10.51 2.89 -3.35
N PRO A 49 9.51 2.25 -2.72
CA PRO A 49 9.71 1.65 -1.40
C PRO A 49 10.68 0.47 -1.49
N THR A 50 11.65 0.44 -0.58
CA THR A 50 12.59 -0.68 -0.43
C THR A 50 11.87 -1.90 0.14
N LEU A 51 12.31 -3.11 -0.16
CA LEU A 51 11.79 -4.33 0.45
C LEU A 51 12.22 -4.37 1.92
N LYS A 52 11.42 -3.80 2.83
CA LYS A 52 11.60 -4.09 4.27
C LYS A 52 11.02 -5.47 4.55
N SER A 53 11.81 -6.34 5.20
CA SER A 53 11.30 -7.55 5.86
C SER A 53 10.17 -7.14 6.81
N LYS A 54 9.11 -7.96 6.92
CA LYS A 54 7.92 -7.68 7.76
C LYS A 54 8.34 -7.11 9.13
N SER A 55 8.17 -5.81 9.34
CA SER A 55 8.18 -5.24 10.68
C SER A 55 6.92 -5.75 11.40
N PRO A 56 7.01 -6.19 12.66
CA PRO A 56 5.88 -6.72 13.39
C PRO A 56 4.78 -5.66 13.46
N SER A 57 3.58 -6.11 13.15
CA SER A 57 2.33 -5.37 13.24
C SER A 57 2.26 -4.60 14.54
N ALA A 58 1.71 -3.39 14.49
CA ALA A 58 1.01 -2.82 15.63
C ALA A 58 0.01 -3.88 16.11
N ALA A 59 0.36 -4.55 17.20
CA ALA A 59 -0.54 -5.26 18.08
C ALA A 59 -0.71 -4.31 19.26
N ILE A 60 -1.84 -3.63 19.28
CA ILE A 60 -2.46 -3.11 20.50
C ILE A 60 -3.76 -3.88 20.63
#